data_AF-A0A917JZI9-F1
#
_entry.id   AF-A0A917JZI9-F1
#
_cell.length_a   1.000
_cell.length_b   1.000
_cell.length_c   1.000
_cell.angle_alpha   90.00
_cell.angle_beta   90.00
_cell.angle_gamma   90.00
#
_symmetry.space_group_name_H-M   'P 1'
#
loop_
_entity.id
_entity.type
_entity.pdbx_description
1 polymer ?
#
loop_
_entity_poly.entity_id
_entity_poly.type
_entity_poly.pdbx_seq_one_letter_code
_entity_poly.pdbx_strand_id
1 'polypeptide(L)'
;MHDTASTMAALLDLPVAKRPDALREMLAPLDRVMSAVGGGDVVAMHQQGAGFRLDRDDPRYPAALREMREAGVWSRVRDCLAAGWDRLRSAAPGIRHADELHVLVVLGDPDDEHLTVRSRGYFGLGGFPGVVLLVMWPTATSLAKIGYAAAHELHHNVRYANVTWNPVTVTVGEQVVAEGLAEAFVRELFGEQALGHWATELRGPELQAAYEKVVAGIDVTGCTT
;
A
#
# COMPACT_ATOMS: atom_id res chain seq x y z
N MET A 1 -3.35 9.47 -10.20
CA MET A 1 -4.16 8.23 -10.07
C MET A 1 -4.24 7.55 -11.42
N HIS A 2 -3.75 6.33 -11.54
CA HIS A 2 -3.84 5.56 -12.79
C HIS A 2 -5.18 4.82 -12.87
N ASP A 3 -5.76 4.68 -14.07
CA ASP A 3 -6.99 3.90 -14.29
C ASP A 3 -6.69 2.40 -14.31
N THR A 4 -6.23 1.88 -13.17
CA THR A 4 -5.94 0.47 -13.01
C THR A 4 -7.19 -0.40 -13.10
N ALA A 5 -8.40 0.18 -12.91
CA ALA A 5 -9.65 -0.56 -13.02
C ALA A 5 -9.87 -1.06 -14.46
N SER A 6 -9.76 -0.17 -15.45
CA SER A 6 -9.97 -0.54 -16.85
C SER A 6 -8.83 -1.41 -17.38
N THR A 7 -7.58 -1.12 -17.00
CA THR A 7 -6.44 -1.93 -17.45
C THR A 7 -6.43 -3.33 -16.84
N MET A 8 -6.80 -3.50 -15.56
CA MET A 8 -6.96 -4.83 -14.96
C MET A 8 -8.08 -5.62 -15.64
N ALA A 9 -9.22 -4.99 -15.93
CA ALA A 9 -10.31 -5.66 -16.62
C ALA A 9 -9.86 -6.18 -18.00
N ALA A 10 -9.21 -5.32 -18.79
CA ALA A 10 -8.69 -5.72 -20.10
C ALA A 10 -7.62 -6.82 -20.00
N LEU A 11 -6.74 -6.74 -19.00
CA LEU A 11 -5.70 -7.75 -18.76
C LEU A 11 -6.30 -9.12 -18.44
N LEU A 12 -7.33 -9.17 -17.59
CA LEU A 12 -7.99 -10.41 -17.19
C LEU A 12 -8.67 -11.13 -18.36
N ASP A 13 -9.08 -10.40 -19.40
CA ASP A 13 -9.67 -10.96 -20.63
C ASP A 13 -8.61 -11.48 -21.63
N LEU A 14 -7.31 -11.20 -21.40
CA LEU A 14 -6.25 -11.70 -22.28
C LEU A 14 -5.98 -13.19 -22.07
N PRO A 15 -5.47 -13.91 -23.10
CA PRO A 15 -4.88 -15.22 -22.91
C PRO A 15 -3.78 -15.19 -21.83
N VAL A 16 -3.73 -16.21 -20.97
CA VAL A 16 -2.76 -16.33 -19.85
C VAL A 16 -1.33 -15.95 -20.26
N ALA A 17 -0.85 -16.42 -21.41
CA ALA A 17 0.50 -16.15 -21.90
C ALA A 17 0.82 -14.65 -22.14
N LYS A 18 -0.20 -13.80 -22.31
CA LYS A 18 -0.04 -12.35 -22.55
C LYS A 18 -0.20 -11.50 -21.28
N ARG A 19 -0.70 -12.09 -20.19
CA ARG A 19 -0.99 -11.35 -18.94
C ARG A 19 0.25 -10.77 -18.26
N PRO A 20 1.41 -11.46 -18.20
CA PRO A 20 2.62 -10.89 -17.60
C PRO A 20 3.07 -9.59 -18.26
N ASP A 21 3.04 -9.51 -19.60
CA ASP A 21 3.46 -8.30 -20.32
C ASP A 21 2.44 -7.16 -20.14
N ALA A 22 1.15 -7.47 -20.20
CA ALA A 22 0.10 -6.49 -19.90
C ALA A 22 0.19 -5.98 -18.44
N LEU A 23 0.53 -6.84 -17.48
CA LEU A 23 0.75 -6.43 -16.09
C LEU A 23 1.95 -5.49 -15.99
N ARG A 24 3.05 -5.80 -16.68
CA ARG A 24 4.26 -4.97 -16.69
C ARG A 24 3.97 -3.57 -17.25
N GLU A 25 3.18 -3.48 -18.31
CA GLU A 25 2.72 -2.19 -18.85
C GLU A 25 1.87 -1.41 -17.85
N MET A 26 0.92 -2.09 -17.18
CA MET A 26 0.08 -1.47 -16.15
C MET A 26 0.90 -0.96 -14.94
N LEU A 27 1.93 -1.71 -14.54
CA LEU A 27 2.82 -1.40 -13.42
C LEU A 27 4.04 -0.56 -13.82
N ALA A 28 4.15 -0.11 -15.08
CA ALA A 28 5.28 0.68 -15.55
C ALA A 28 5.61 1.93 -14.69
N PRO A 29 4.63 2.66 -14.11
CA PRO A 29 4.94 3.76 -13.20
C PRO A 29 5.68 3.31 -11.93
N LEU A 30 5.32 2.14 -11.39
CA LEU A 30 5.99 1.53 -10.24
C LEU A 30 7.38 1.03 -10.64
N ASP A 31 7.50 0.38 -11.78
CA ASP A 31 8.75 -0.17 -12.31
C ASP A 31 9.83 0.91 -12.44
N ARG A 32 9.48 2.11 -12.92
CA ARG A 32 10.41 3.25 -13.04
C ARG A 32 10.98 3.67 -11.68
N VAL A 33 10.13 3.74 -10.65
CA VAL A 33 10.57 4.15 -9.31
C VAL A 33 11.38 3.04 -8.64
N MET A 34 10.91 1.79 -8.73
CA MET A 34 11.60 0.63 -8.15
C MET A 34 12.96 0.39 -8.81
N SER A 35 13.06 0.51 -10.13
CA SER A 35 14.32 0.36 -10.86
C SER A 35 15.38 1.37 -10.40
N ALA A 36 14.99 2.61 -10.07
CA ALA A 36 15.89 3.65 -9.60
C ALA A 36 16.51 3.33 -8.22
N VAL A 37 15.87 2.47 -7.42
CA VAL A 37 16.32 2.05 -6.09
C VAL A 37 16.84 0.60 -6.05
N GLY A 38 17.05 -0.02 -7.23
CA GLY A 38 17.55 -1.39 -7.34
C GLY A 38 16.49 -2.48 -7.10
N GLY A 39 15.21 -2.15 -7.29
CA GLY A 39 14.10 -3.09 -7.20
C GLY A 39 14.12 -4.17 -8.29
N GLY A 40 13.47 -5.31 -7.99
CA GLY A 40 13.35 -6.44 -8.91
C GLY A 40 12.22 -6.29 -9.94
N ASP A 41 11.98 -7.34 -10.72
CA ASP A 41 10.88 -7.40 -11.72
C ASP A 41 9.52 -7.19 -11.05
N VAL A 42 8.79 -6.16 -11.49
CA VAL A 42 7.48 -5.80 -10.93
C VAL A 42 6.43 -6.89 -11.09
N VAL A 43 6.56 -7.76 -12.10
CA VAL A 43 5.65 -8.91 -12.25
C VAL A 43 5.91 -9.94 -11.17
N ALA A 44 7.18 -10.28 -10.91
CA ALA A 44 7.54 -11.17 -9.80
C ALA A 44 7.13 -10.58 -8.46
N MET A 45 7.34 -9.27 -8.25
CA MET A 45 6.91 -8.57 -7.03
C MET A 45 5.38 -8.63 -6.85
N HIS A 46 4.60 -8.46 -7.92
CA HIS A 46 3.14 -8.62 -7.86
C HIS A 46 2.74 -10.04 -7.46
N GLN A 47 3.34 -11.06 -8.06
CA GLN A 47 3.02 -12.47 -7.77
C GLN A 47 3.43 -12.90 -6.36
N GLN A 48 4.51 -12.33 -5.82
CA GLN A 48 4.98 -12.58 -4.45
C GLN A 48 4.29 -11.69 -3.41
N GLY A 49 3.77 -10.54 -3.83
CA GLY A 49 3.15 -9.50 -2.99
C GLY A 49 1.62 -9.57 -2.95
N ALA A 50 1.06 -10.78 -2.92
CA ALA A 50 -0.38 -11.04 -2.84
C ALA A 50 -1.25 -10.47 -3.99
N GLY A 51 -0.66 -10.14 -5.13
CA GLY A 51 -1.39 -9.69 -6.31
C GLY A 51 -2.22 -10.81 -6.96
N PHE A 52 -3.28 -10.45 -7.70
CA PHE A 52 -4.10 -11.43 -8.41
C PHE A 52 -3.28 -12.33 -9.34
N ARG A 53 -3.72 -13.58 -9.52
CA ARG A 53 -3.00 -14.58 -10.30
C ARG A 53 -3.10 -14.34 -11.80
N LEU A 54 -2.00 -14.62 -12.49
CA LEU A 54 -1.89 -14.45 -13.94
C LEU A 54 -1.99 -15.79 -14.71
N ASP A 55 -1.79 -16.92 -14.03
CA ASP A 55 -1.61 -18.25 -14.63
C ASP A 55 -2.92 -18.99 -14.95
N ARG A 56 -4.06 -18.48 -14.44
CA ARG A 56 -5.39 -19.06 -14.65
C ARG A 56 -6.49 -18.02 -14.63
N ASP A 57 -7.64 -18.40 -15.17
CA ASP A 57 -8.89 -17.65 -15.00
C ASP A 57 -9.43 -17.84 -13.59
N ASP A 58 -9.98 -16.77 -13.04
CA ASP A 58 -10.70 -16.81 -11.78
C ASP A 58 -12.01 -16.02 -11.93
N PRO A 59 -13.17 -16.69 -11.86
CA PRO A 59 -14.46 -16.02 -12.04
C PRO A 59 -14.77 -14.99 -10.94
N ARG A 60 -14.01 -14.99 -9.83
CA ARG A 60 -14.16 -14.01 -8.75
C ARG A 60 -13.59 -12.64 -9.14
N TYR A 61 -12.57 -12.57 -9.99
CA TYR A 61 -11.88 -11.30 -10.31
C TYR A 61 -12.79 -10.28 -11.00
N PRO A 62 -13.57 -10.61 -12.05
CA PRO A 62 -14.45 -9.62 -12.68
C PRO A 62 -15.54 -9.10 -11.75
N ALA A 63 -16.05 -9.95 -10.84
CA ALA A 63 -17.05 -9.55 -9.86
C ALA A 63 -16.46 -8.59 -8.81
N ALA A 64 -15.31 -8.95 -8.25
CA ALA A 64 -14.58 -8.12 -7.27
C ALA A 64 -14.21 -6.76 -7.86
N LEU A 65 -13.74 -6.72 -9.11
CA LEU A 65 -13.36 -5.49 -9.78
C LEU A 65 -14.57 -4.57 -10.05
N ARG A 66 -15.73 -5.14 -10.38
CA ARG A 66 -16.99 -4.37 -10.48
C ARG A 66 -17.41 -3.80 -9.12
N GLU A 67 -17.37 -4.60 -8.06
CA GLU A 67 -17.68 -4.14 -6.70
C GLU A 67 -16.78 -2.96 -6.28
N MET A 68 -15.47 -3.05 -6.52
CA MET A 68 -14.54 -1.96 -6.24
C MET A 68 -14.87 -0.66 -7.01
N ARG A 69 -15.30 -0.79 -8.28
CA ARG A 69 -15.72 0.35 -9.10
C ARG A 69 -17.00 0.98 -8.59
N GLU A 70 -18.02 0.16 -8.31
CA GLU A 70 -19.32 0.59 -7.79
C GLU A 70 -19.19 1.24 -6.40
N ALA A 71 -18.30 0.72 -5.56
CA ALA A 71 -17.99 1.29 -4.26
C ALA A 71 -17.14 2.58 -4.31
N GLY A 72 -16.69 2.99 -5.51
CA GLY A 72 -15.92 4.23 -5.71
C GLY A 72 -14.52 4.19 -5.09
N VAL A 73 -13.84 3.03 -5.11
CA VAL A 73 -12.50 2.85 -4.51
C VAL A 73 -11.50 3.90 -5.02
N TRP A 74 -11.39 4.09 -6.33
CA TRP A 74 -10.42 5.02 -6.92
C TRP A 74 -10.70 6.48 -6.56
N SER A 75 -11.98 6.88 -6.49
CA SER A 75 -12.36 8.21 -6.02
C SER A 75 -12.01 8.39 -4.54
N ARG A 76 -12.34 7.42 -3.69
CA ARG A 76 -12.03 7.49 -2.25
C ARG A 76 -10.53 7.60 -1.99
N VAL A 77 -9.73 6.79 -2.68
CA VAL A 77 -8.26 6.87 -2.61
C VAL A 77 -7.77 8.26 -2.99
N ARG A 78 -8.22 8.79 -4.13
CA ARG A 78 -7.85 10.13 -4.59
C ARG A 78 -8.26 11.23 -3.59
N ASP A 79 -9.46 11.14 -3.04
CA ASP A 79 -9.99 12.16 -2.14
C ASP A 79 -9.25 12.15 -0.79
N CYS A 80 -8.93 10.96 -0.24
CA CYS A 80 -8.10 10.84 0.96
C CYS A 80 -6.67 11.33 0.74
N LEU A 81 -6.06 11.04 -0.42
CA LEU A 81 -4.75 11.56 -0.79
C LEU A 81 -4.76 13.09 -0.91
N ALA A 82 -5.80 13.67 -1.52
CA ALA A 82 -5.94 15.12 -1.63
C ALA A 82 -6.06 15.79 -0.25
N ALA A 83 -6.90 15.25 0.63
CA ALA A 83 -7.02 15.73 2.00
C ALA A 83 -5.69 15.63 2.79
N GLY A 84 -4.99 14.50 2.65
CA GLY A 84 -3.68 14.32 3.27
C GLY A 84 -2.64 15.30 2.74
N TRP A 85 -2.62 15.52 1.42
CA TRP A 85 -1.70 16.46 0.79
C TRP A 85 -1.97 17.90 1.23
N ASP A 86 -3.24 18.32 1.27
CA ASP A 86 -3.61 19.66 1.74
C ASP A 86 -3.18 19.89 3.20
N ARG A 87 -3.34 18.88 4.07
CA ARG A 87 -2.86 18.96 5.45
C ARG A 87 -1.35 19.09 5.53
N LEU A 88 -0.60 18.26 4.80
CA LEU A 88 0.87 18.28 4.81
C LEU A 88 1.43 19.62 4.29
N ARG A 89 0.92 20.10 3.15
CA ARG A 89 1.31 21.39 2.57
C ARG A 89 1.02 22.57 3.49
N SER A 90 -0.10 22.53 4.21
CA SER A 90 -0.48 23.56 5.17
C SER A 90 0.37 23.50 6.45
N ALA A 91 0.61 22.29 6.97
CA ALA A 91 1.35 22.07 8.22
C ALA A 91 2.85 22.34 8.09
N ALA A 92 3.43 21.98 6.95
CA ALA A 92 4.86 22.04 6.68
C ALA A 92 5.13 22.68 5.32
N PRO A 93 4.94 24.00 5.17
CA PRO A 93 5.29 24.71 3.94
C PRO A 93 6.75 24.47 3.55
N GLY A 94 6.99 24.05 2.31
CA GLY A 94 8.34 23.78 1.80
C GLY A 94 8.91 22.40 2.13
N ILE A 95 8.11 21.49 2.74
CA ILE A 95 8.51 20.09 2.90
C ILE A 95 8.86 19.49 1.54
N ARG A 96 9.95 18.70 1.46
CA ARG A 96 10.31 18.05 0.19
C ARG A 96 9.32 16.95 -0.15
N HIS A 97 9.03 16.78 -1.42
CA HIS A 97 8.16 15.73 -1.95
C HIS A 97 8.56 15.46 -3.41
N ALA A 98 8.07 14.36 -3.97
CA ALA A 98 8.19 14.12 -5.41
C ALA A 98 7.29 15.10 -6.20
N ASP A 99 7.71 15.46 -7.41
CA ASP A 99 6.92 16.35 -8.28
C ASP A 99 5.60 15.72 -8.73
N GLU A 100 5.61 14.40 -8.92
CA GLU A 100 4.44 13.59 -9.27
C GLU A 100 4.28 12.41 -8.31
N LEU A 101 3.01 12.05 -8.05
CA LEU A 101 2.66 10.84 -7.29
C LEU A 101 1.87 9.88 -8.19
N HIS A 102 2.49 8.77 -8.56
CA HIS A 102 1.84 7.67 -9.25
C HIS A 102 1.10 6.79 -8.24
N VAL A 103 -0.20 6.59 -8.45
CA VAL A 103 -1.04 5.81 -7.53
C VAL A 103 -1.68 4.68 -8.30
N LEU A 104 -1.43 3.45 -7.86
CA LEU A 104 -1.88 2.21 -8.48
C LEU A 104 -2.71 1.43 -7.46
N VAL A 105 -3.94 1.07 -7.81
CA VAL A 105 -4.78 0.17 -6.99
C VAL A 105 -4.90 -1.15 -7.72
N VAL A 106 -4.49 -2.24 -7.10
CA VAL A 106 -4.39 -3.56 -7.71
C VAL A 106 -5.23 -4.56 -6.94
N LEU A 107 -5.96 -5.41 -7.67
CA LEU A 107 -6.72 -6.51 -7.09
C LEU A 107 -5.75 -7.56 -6.54
N GLY A 108 -5.99 -8.05 -5.33
CA GLY A 108 -5.16 -9.10 -4.73
C GLY A 108 -5.68 -10.52 -5.02
N ASP A 109 -4.88 -11.53 -4.67
CA ASP A 109 -5.32 -12.93 -4.69
C ASP A 109 -6.25 -13.20 -3.50
N PRO A 110 -7.52 -13.58 -3.73
CA PRO A 110 -8.46 -13.93 -2.66
C PRO A 110 -8.06 -15.17 -1.87
N ASP A 111 -7.11 -15.97 -2.35
CA ASP A 111 -6.60 -17.15 -1.64
C ASP A 111 -5.29 -16.85 -0.89
N ASP A 112 -4.77 -15.62 -0.96
CA ASP A 112 -3.59 -15.20 -0.20
C ASP A 112 -3.97 -14.89 1.26
N GLU A 113 -3.45 -15.70 2.19
CA GLU A 113 -3.74 -15.55 3.62
C GLU A 113 -3.14 -14.27 4.22
N HIS A 114 -2.02 -13.79 3.69
CA HIS A 114 -1.45 -12.53 4.17
C HIS A 114 -2.41 -11.38 3.87
N LEU A 115 -2.90 -11.27 2.64
CA LEU A 115 -3.88 -10.27 2.25
C LEU A 115 -5.20 -10.45 3.00
N THR A 116 -5.83 -11.62 2.89
CA THR A 116 -7.23 -11.80 3.29
C THR A 116 -7.42 -11.99 4.80
N VAL A 117 -6.45 -12.59 5.49
CA VAL A 117 -6.53 -12.86 6.93
C VAL A 117 -5.72 -11.83 7.72
N ARG A 118 -4.42 -11.70 7.44
CA ARG A 118 -3.52 -10.86 8.26
C ARG A 118 -3.70 -9.36 7.99
N SER A 119 -3.99 -8.99 6.74
CA SER A 119 -4.15 -7.61 6.29
C SER A 119 -5.62 -7.21 6.09
N ARG A 120 -6.57 -8.10 6.42
CA ARG A 120 -8.02 -7.84 6.33
C ARG A 120 -8.48 -7.30 4.95
N GLY A 121 -7.86 -7.81 3.90
CA GLY A 121 -8.18 -7.52 2.51
C GLY A 121 -7.60 -6.22 1.96
N TYR A 122 -6.69 -5.53 2.65
CA TYR A 122 -5.98 -4.38 2.08
C TYR A 122 -4.64 -4.10 2.74
N PHE A 123 -3.69 -3.60 1.95
CA PHE A 123 -2.47 -2.96 2.44
C PHE A 123 -1.89 -2.04 1.37
N GLY A 124 -0.93 -1.24 1.77
CA GLY A 124 -0.20 -0.34 0.89
C GLY A 124 1.29 -0.66 0.84
N LEU A 125 1.92 -0.20 -0.23
CA LEU A 125 3.35 -0.04 -0.36
C LEU A 125 3.59 1.41 -0.77
N GLY A 126 4.24 2.14 0.12
CA GLY A 126 4.71 3.49 -0.07
C GLY A 126 6.15 3.63 0.41
N GLY A 127 6.54 4.87 0.67
CA GLY A 127 7.86 5.18 1.19
C GLY A 127 8.98 5.24 0.15
N PHE A 128 8.66 5.00 -1.12
CA PHE A 128 9.47 5.38 -2.27
C PHE A 128 8.88 6.66 -2.86
N PRO A 129 9.51 7.84 -2.66
CA PRO A 129 8.96 9.10 -3.13
C PRO A 129 8.55 9.05 -4.61
N GLY A 130 7.26 9.25 -4.87
CA GLY A 130 6.68 9.31 -6.21
C GLY A 130 5.78 8.14 -6.59
N VAL A 131 5.65 7.11 -5.74
CA VAL A 131 4.71 6.01 -5.98
C VAL A 131 3.98 5.53 -4.73
N VAL A 132 2.71 5.17 -4.90
CA VAL A 132 1.90 4.41 -3.96
C VAL A 132 1.26 3.25 -4.71
N LEU A 133 1.53 2.03 -4.27
CA LEU A 133 0.82 0.83 -4.68
C LEU A 133 -0.12 0.41 -3.56
N LEU A 134 -1.38 0.14 -3.88
CA LEU A 134 -2.36 -0.39 -2.96
C LEU A 134 -2.82 -1.74 -3.48
N VAL A 135 -2.75 -2.78 -2.65
CA VAL A 135 -3.27 -4.13 -2.97
C VAL A 135 -4.52 -4.36 -2.13
N MET A 136 -5.60 -4.80 -2.76
CA MET A 136 -6.84 -5.06 -2.03
C MET A 136 -7.69 -6.19 -2.61
N TRP A 137 -8.41 -6.86 -1.73
CA TRP A 137 -9.55 -7.71 -2.04
C TRP A 137 -10.81 -7.06 -1.46
N PRO A 138 -11.90 -6.87 -2.21
CA PRO A 138 -13.08 -6.17 -1.69
C PRO A 138 -13.77 -6.97 -0.59
N THR A 139 -13.89 -6.31 0.56
CA THR A 139 -14.65 -6.72 1.74
C THR A 139 -15.24 -5.46 2.36
N ALA A 140 -16.21 -5.58 3.27
CA ALA A 140 -16.74 -4.42 3.98
C ALA A 140 -15.62 -3.58 4.66
N THR A 141 -14.61 -4.25 5.22
CA THR A 141 -13.47 -3.59 5.88
C THR A 141 -12.56 -2.89 4.86
N SER A 142 -12.06 -3.60 3.85
CA SER A 142 -11.12 -3.03 2.88
C SER A 142 -11.76 -1.91 2.05
N LEU A 143 -13.03 -2.03 1.65
CA LEU A 143 -13.76 -0.97 0.96
C LEU A 143 -13.86 0.31 1.81
N ALA A 144 -14.10 0.17 3.11
CA ALA A 144 -14.19 1.31 4.03
C ALA A 144 -12.83 1.95 4.33
N LYS A 145 -11.72 1.19 4.28
CA LYS A 145 -10.41 1.58 4.83
C LYS A 145 -9.34 1.92 3.79
N ILE A 146 -9.47 1.48 2.54
CA ILE A 146 -8.43 1.63 1.51
C ILE A 146 -7.97 3.08 1.28
N GLY A 147 -8.89 4.05 1.40
CA GLY A 147 -8.54 5.47 1.30
C GLY A 147 -7.60 5.94 2.41
N TYR A 148 -7.78 5.43 3.63
CA TYR A 148 -6.91 5.76 4.76
C TYR A 148 -5.53 5.14 4.61
N ALA A 149 -5.43 3.91 4.10
CA ALA A 149 -4.15 3.32 3.71
C ALA A 149 -3.44 4.19 2.65
N ALA A 150 -4.16 4.76 1.69
CA ALA A 150 -3.54 5.68 0.73
C ALA A 150 -2.92 6.92 1.40
N ALA A 151 -3.61 7.51 2.38
CA ALA A 151 -3.08 8.65 3.15
C ALA A 151 -1.88 8.26 4.03
N HIS A 152 -1.88 7.03 4.57
CA HIS A 152 -0.74 6.43 5.26
C HIS A 152 0.49 6.36 4.35
N GLU A 153 0.34 5.79 3.16
CA GLU A 153 1.45 5.65 2.20
C GLU A 153 1.93 7.00 1.63
N LEU A 154 1.04 8.00 1.54
CA LEU A 154 1.41 9.37 1.21
C LEU A 154 2.33 9.96 2.30
N HIS A 155 2.04 9.71 3.57
CA HIS A 155 2.87 10.18 4.66
C HIS A 155 4.28 9.57 4.56
N HIS A 156 4.39 8.27 4.27
CA HIS A 156 5.68 7.63 4.02
C HIS A 156 6.44 8.24 2.84
N ASN A 157 5.75 8.51 1.74
CA ASN A 157 6.32 9.18 0.56
C ASN A 157 6.95 10.54 0.91
N VAL A 158 6.24 11.37 1.68
CA VAL A 158 6.74 12.68 2.10
C VAL A 158 7.84 12.54 3.15
N ARG A 159 7.72 11.60 4.10
CA ARG A 159 8.76 11.35 5.10
C ARG A 159 10.09 11.01 4.44
N TYR A 160 10.12 10.03 3.55
CA TYR A 160 11.37 9.55 2.97
C TYR A 160 11.90 10.41 1.81
N ALA A 161 11.15 11.44 1.40
CA ALA A 161 11.72 12.58 0.66
C ALA A 161 12.55 13.52 1.57
N ASN A 162 12.37 13.43 2.89
CA ASN A 162 13.01 14.31 3.88
C ASN A 162 13.97 13.61 4.84
N VAL A 163 13.83 12.30 5.01
CA VAL A 163 14.64 11.44 5.88
C VAL A 163 15.35 10.40 5.03
N THR A 164 16.66 10.21 5.23
CA THR A 164 17.42 9.17 4.53
C THR A 164 16.96 7.80 5.00
N TRP A 165 16.33 7.04 4.10
CA TRP A 165 16.01 5.63 4.31
C TRP A 165 17.02 4.75 3.60
N ASN A 166 17.46 3.68 4.26
CA ASN A 166 18.33 2.67 3.67
C ASN A 166 17.81 1.28 4.04
N PRO A 167 17.36 0.46 3.08
CA PRO A 167 16.77 -0.85 3.35
C PRO A 167 17.73 -1.82 4.07
N VAL A 168 19.05 -1.63 3.90
CA VAL A 168 20.08 -2.48 4.49
C VAL A 168 20.32 -2.13 5.95
N THR A 169 20.19 -0.85 6.30
CA THR A 169 20.54 -0.35 7.64
C THR A 169 19.35 0.19 8.41
N VAL A 170 18.13 0.13 7.86
CA VAL A 170 16.91 0.52 8.56
C VAL A 170 16.76 -0.36 9.78
N THR A 171 16.55 0.26 10.94
CA THR A 171 16.34 -0.45 12.20
C THR A 171 14.86 -0.74 12.42
N VAL A 172 14.56 -1.73 13.27
CA VAL A 172 13.19 -1.92 13.79
C VAL A 172 12.66 -0.63 14.41
N GLY A 173 13.49 0.12 15.14
CA GLY A 173 13.13 1.40 15.72
C GLY A 173 12.68 2.45 14.70
N GLU A 174 13.39 2.58 13.57
CA GLU A 174 12.98 3.51 12.51
C GLU A 174 11.65 3.06 11.87
N GLN A 175 11.45 1.76 11.64
CA GLN A 175 10.18 1.25 11.12
C GLN A 175 9.01 1.58 12.07
N VAL A 176 9.19 1.36 13.38
CA VAL A 176 8.16 1.67 14.40
C VAL A 176 7.81 3.17 14.39
N VAL A 177 8.82 4.04 14.28
CA VAL A 177 8.60 5.49 14.19
C VAL A 177 7.88 5.85 12.89
N ALA A 178 8.32 5.31 11.75
CA ALA A 178 7.72 5.61 10.45
C ALA A 178 6.24 5.19 10.40
N GLU A 179 5.94 3.93 10.74
CA GLU A 179 4.57 3.40 10.76
C GLU A 179 3.69 4.13 11.79
N GLY A 180 4.22 4.38 12.99
CA GLY A 180 3.49 5.08 14.04
C GLY A 180 3.14 6.52 13.68
N LEU A 181 4.03 7.24 12.99
CA LEU A 181 3.77 8.61 12.52
C LEU A 181 2.73 8.64 11.39
N ALA A 182 2.83 7.72 10.43
CA ALA A 182 1.87 7.62 9.34
C ALA A 182 0.46 7.30 9.87
N GLU A 183 0.36 6.39 10.84
CA GLU A 183 -0.91 6.03 11.48
C GLU A 183 -1.48 7.20 12.32
N ALA A 184 -0.62 7.90 13.06
CA ALA A 184 -1.01 9.08 13.83
C ALA A 184 -1.53 10.21 12.92
N PHE A 185 -0.90 10.40 11.75
CA PHE A 185 -1.33 11.35 10.74
C PHE A 185 -2.72 11.01 10.17
N VAL A 186 -2.95 9.73 9.84
CA VAL A 186 -4.25 9.25 9.37
C VAL A 186 -5.33 9.47 10.43
N ARG A 187 -5.05 9.16 11.69
CA ARG A 187 -5.97 9.41 12.82
C ARG A 187 -6.27 10.89 12.99
N GLU A 188 -5.27 11.77 12.87
CA GLU A 188 -5.49 13.22 13.00
C GLU A 188 -6.41 13.76 11.89
N LEU A 189 -6.23 13.27 10.67
CA LEU A 189 -7.02 13.68 9.52
C LEU A 189 -8.46 13.19 9.54
N PHE A 190 -8.64 11.93 9.90
CA PHE A 190 -9.90 11.24 9.64
C PHE A 190 -10.57 10.74 10.93
N GLY A 191 -9.90 10.74 12.08
CA GLY A 191 -10.43 10.26 13.36
C GLY A 191 -10.09 8.81 13.67
N GLU A 192 -10.48 8.34 14.86
CA GLU A 192 -10.19 6.99 15.39
C GLU A 192 -10.67 5.87 14.45
N GLN A 193 -11.78 6.08 13.74
CA GLN A 193 -12.31 5.11 12.80
C GLN A 193 -11.44 4.94 11.55
N ALA A 194 -10.42 5.76 11.34
CA ALA A 194 -9.48 5.59 10.23
C ALA A 194 -8.31 4.67 10.56
N LEU A 195 -8.08 4.40 11.85
CA LEU A 195 -6.99 3.54 12.28
C LEU A 195 -7.08 2.14 11.65
N GLY A 196 -5.96 1.63 11.17
CA GLY A 196 -5.79 0.26 10.72
C GLY A 196 -5.97 -0.73 11.86
N HIS A 197 -6.29 -1.98 11.51
CA HIS A 197 -6.40 -3.04 12.52
C HIS A 197 -5.06 -3.33 13.19
N TRP A 198 -3.95 -3.19 12.46
CA TRP A 198 -2.59 -3.35 12.99
C TRP A 198 -2.30 -2.44 14.19
N ALA A 199 -2.89 -1.25 14.24
CA ALA A 199 -2.70 -0.29 15.33
C ALA A 199 -3.62 -0.55 16.54
N THR A 200 -4.66 -1.36 16.39
CA THR A 200 -5.77 -1.44 17.36
C THR A 200 -6.12 -2.85 17.84
N GLU A 201 -5.60 -3.88 17.18
CA GLU A 201 -5.94 -5.28 17.42
C GLU A 201 -5.23 -5.86 18.66
N LEU A 202 -3.94 -5.59 18.84
CA LEU A 202 -3.20 -6.08 20.01
C LEU A 202 -3.63 -5.33 21.27
N ARG A 203 -3.96 -6.08 22.33
CA ARG A 203 -4.39 -5.54 23.63
C ARG A 203 -3.77 -6.32 24.78
N GLY A 204 -3.70 -5.66 25.95
CA GLY A 204 -3.33 -6.32 27.20
C GLY A 204 -1.98 -7.06 27.12
N PRO A 205 -1.90 -8.33 27.56
CA PRO A 205 -0.65 -9.10 27.56
C PRO A 205 0.00 -9.26 26.18
N GLU A 206 -0.77 -9.36 25.11
CA GLU A 206 -0.23 -9.53 23.76
C GLU A 206 0.46 -8.26 23.27
N LEU A 207 -0.15 -7.09 23.55
CA LEU A 207 0.48 -5.79 23.27
C LEU A 207 1.77 -5.62 24.08
N GLN A 208 1.76 -6.00 25.35
CA GLN A 208 2.94 -5.92 26.20
C GLN A 208 4.07 -6.83 25.67
N ALA A 209 3.75 -8.06 25.29
CA ALA A 209 4.73 -8.97 24.70
C ALA A 209 5.29 -8.46 23.37
N ALA A 210 4.45 -7.87 22.51
CA ALA A 210 4.90 -7.23 21.28
C ALA A 210 5.82 -6.04 21.57
N TYR A 211 5.45 -5.19 22.53
CA TYR A 211 6.26 -4.05 22.97
C TYR A 211 7.64 -4.50 23.48
N GLU A 212 7.69 -5.48 24.39
CA GLU A 212 8.95 -6.00 24.93
C GLU A 212 9.85 -6.57 23.83
N LYS A 213 9.27 -7.33 22.89
CA LYS A 213 10.01 -7.88 21.76
C LYS A 213 10.58 -6.79 20.84
N VAL A 214 9.78 -5.77 20.52
CA VAL A 214 10.19 -4.64 19.67
C VAL A 214 11.30 -3.83 20.34
N VAL A 215 11.15 -3.52 21.64
CA VAL A 215 12.16 -2.76 22.40
C VAL A 215 13.47 -3.54 22.50
N ALA A 216 13.41 -4.84 22.77
CA ALA A 216 14.60 -5.69 22.83
C ALA A 216 15.34 -5.78 21.48
N GLY A 217 14.62 -5.61 20.36
CA GLY A 217 15.15 -5.68 19.00
C GLY A 217 15.30 -4.32 18.30
N ILE A 218 15.23 -3.19 19.02
CA ILE A 218 15.07 -1.86 18.40
C ILE A 218 16.19 -1.50 17.42
N ASP A 219 17.40 -1.99 17.66
CA ASP A 219 18.59 -1.76 16.82
C ASP A 219 18.85 -2.87 15.78
N VAL A 220 18.01 -3.90 15.72
CA VAL A 220 18.10 -4.92 14.67
C VAL A 220 17.88 -4.23 13.32
N THR A 221 18.82 -4.44 12.40
CA THR A 221 18.84 -3.82 11.08
C THR A 221 18.36 -4.78 9.99
N GLY A 222 17.91 -4.17 8.89
CA GLY A 222 17.51 -4.86 7.68
C GLY A 222 16.01 -5.08 7.59
N CYS A 223 15.49 -4.96 6.37
CA CYS A 223 14.15 -5.38 6.03
C CYS A 223 14.24 -6.75 5.33
N THR A 224 14.28 -7.84 6.09
CA THR A 224 14.14 -9.17 5.48
C THR A 224 12.69 -9.37 5.07
N THR A 225 12.43 -9.34 3.76
CA THR A 225 11.20 -9.84 3.13
C THR A 225 11.07 -11.34 3.31
#